data_AF-A0A7M3XXH5-F1
#
_entry.id   AF-A0A7M3XXH5-F1
#
_cell.length_a   1.000
_cell.length_b   1.000
_cell.length_c   1.000
_cell.angle_alpha   90.00
_cell.angle_beta   90.00
_cell.angle_gamma   90.00
#
_symmetry.space_group_name_H-M   'P 1'
#
loop_
_entity.id
_entity.type
_entity.pdbx_description
1 polymer ?
#
loop_
_entity_poly.entity_id
_entity_poly.type
_entity_poly.pdbx_seq_one_letter_code
_entity_poly.pdbx_strand_id
1 'polypeptide(L)'
;MSDSHDDHDHHPSPWGPHDWSHGAPHNSFAPLFLAMGVAIFLYFLAEAWSYGTYHPGYIPAILLGLAIVGFSMFIWWRQDISFDGSYDPRATGAPFRQIQIRKVAMWVFLMSEMMIFTSLFSTYMRYRQGIKNCETLFLEGEWIDGTVVTCFEPASHLIASSFWHIAPGAINTFALIISSFTIVQALRYAKMADLDEEVRRKKVFRYLGSTWCLAVLFLTMKMIEWFIGFYIPEIDLGFIHIHEHDIVSLVNEGYTINADHYQHHNYVIDDHTLHAYELAGHDISNLEHYSNGAHMTANVQVSASLFYVTTGTHGVHVAAGIVGLTYMTYKAWKGLYTPLNAVSIEYFGLYWHFVDLIWVLVFPFFYLY
;
A
#
# COMPACT_ATOMS: atom_id res chain seq x y z
N MET A 1 -10.27 -32.10 52.87
CA MET A 1 -10.75 -32.67 51.59
C MET A 1 -12.19 -32.27 51.43
N SER A 2 -12.43 -31.17 50.74
CA SER A 2 -13.74 -30.76 50.23
C SER A 2 -13.44 -30.02 48.92
N ASP A 3 -13.32 -30.77 47.84
CA ASP A 3 -13.27 -30.22 46.49
C ASP A 3 -14.63 -29.59 46.19
N SER A 4 -14.69 -28.26 46.22
CA SER A 4 -15.76 -27.49 45.60
C SER A 4 -15.47 -27.45 44.10
N HIS A 5 -16.08 -28.36 43.35
CA HIS A 5 -16.28 -28.19 41.92
C HIS A 5 -17.23 -27.01 41.71
N ASP A 6 -16.67 -25.84 41.39
CA ASP A 6 -17.42 -24.73 40.82
C ASP A 6 -17.77 -25.09 39.37
N ASP A 7 -18.91 -25.75 39.16
CA ASP A 7 -19.56 -25.86 37.86
C ASP A 7 -20.15 -24.49 37.51
N HIS A 8 -19.33 -23.62 36.90
CA HIS A 8 -19.86 -22.42 36.25
C HIS A 8 -20.64 -22.84 35.00
N ASP A 9 -21.96 -22.81 35.10
CA ASP A 9 -22.92 -22.90 33.99
C ASP A 9 -22.66 -21.79 32.96
N HIS A 10 -21.76 -22.06 32.01
CA HIS A 10 -21.53 -21.17 30.87
C HIS A 10 -22.68 -21.29 29.88
N HIS A 11 -23.62 -20.36 29.94
CA HIS A 11 -24.63 -20.20 28.89
C HIS A 11 -23.96 -20.15 27.51
N PRO A 12 -24.35 -21.00 26.55
CA PRO A 12 -23.84 -20.91 25.20
C PRO A 12 -24.24 -19.56 24.63
N SER A 13 -23.24 -18.71 24.37
CA SER A 13 -23.48 -17.49 23.62
C SER A 13 -24.07 -17.87 22.26
N PRO A 14 -24.97 -17.07 21.66
CA PRO A 14 -25.53 -17.37 20.33
C PRO A 14 -24.48 -17.45 19.21
N TRP A 15 -23.19 -17.25 19.50
CA TRP A 15 -22.11 -17.02 18.54
C TRP A 15 -20.86 -17.92 18.75
N GLY A 16 -20.99 -19.04 19.47
CA GLY A 16 -19.95 -20.08 19.64
C GLY A 16 -19.26 -20.10 21.02
N PRO A 17 -18.47 -21.15 21.36
CA PRO A 17 -17.94 -21.34 22.71
C PRO A 17 -16.95 -20.24 23.10
N HIS A 18 -17.02 -19.85 24.38
CA HIS A 18 -16.08 -18.93 25.01
C HIS A 18 -14.81 -19.67 25.43
N ASP A 19 -13.72 -18.91 25.37
CA ASP A 19 -12.37 -19.22 25.84
C ASP A 19 -11.54 -20.18 24.96
N TRP A 20 -10.27 -19.82 24.81
CA TRP A 20 -9.24 -20.64 24.18
C TRP A 20 -8.65 -21.67 25.17
N SER A 21 -9.16 -21.72 26.41
CA SER A 21 -8.63 -22.57 27.47
C SER A 21 -9.01 -24.04 27.27
N HIS A 22 -10.11 -24.31 26.57
CA HIS A 22 -10.56 -25.67 26.22
C HIS A 22 -10.20 -26.07 24.77
N GLY A 23 -9.49 -25.21 24.02
CA GLY A 23 -9.06 -25.46 22.64
C GLY A 23 -9.54 -24.40 21.64
N ALA A 24 -9.17 -24.56 20.36
CA ALA A 24 -9.55 -23.61 19.31
C ALA A 24 -11.07 -23.59 19.08
N PRO A 25 -11.74 -22.43 18.95
CA PRO A 25 -13.20 -22.35 18.83
C PRO A 25 -13.76 -23.22 17.69
N HIS A 26 -14.67 -24.15 17.99
CA HIS A 26 -15.10 -25.18 17.02
C HIS A 26 -16.35 -24.81 16.20
N ASN A 27 -17.10 -23.76 16.60
CA ASN A 27 -18.38 -23.37 15.97
C ASN A 27 -18.41 -21.90 15.54
N SER A 28 -17.53 -21.50 14.62
CA SER A 28 -17.57 -20.15 14.03
C SER A 28 -18.30 -20.13 12.69
N PHE A 29 -19.26 -19.21 12.53
CA PHE A 29 -19.93 -18.95 11.26
C PHE A 29 -19.15 -17.99 10.34
N ALA A 30 -18.05 -17.40 10.81
CA ALA A 30 -17.29 -16.43 10.03
C ALA A 30 -16.82 -16.99 8.68
N PRO A 31 -16.29 -18.23 8.56
CA PRO A 31 -15.89 -18.75 7.24
C PRO A 31 -17.03 -18.80 6.22
N LEU A 32 -18.25 -19.13 6.66
CA LEU A 32 -19.43 -19.20 5.79
C LEU A 32 -19.86 -17.82 5.30
N PHE A 33 -19.97 -16.84 6.22
CA PHE A 33 -20.31 -15.46 5.84
C PHE A 33 -19.23 -14.83 4.97
N LEU A 34 -17.96 -15.09 5.25
CA LEU A 34 -16.85 -14.62 4.43
C LEU A 34 -16.96 -15.15 2.99
N ALA A 35 -17.14 -16.46 2.81
CA ALA A 35 -17.27 -17.07 1.50
C ALA A 35 -18.48 -16.51 0.72
N MET A 36 -19.63 -16.35 1.38
CA MET A 36 -20.82 -15.76 0.77
C MET A 36 -20.60 -14.29 0.37
N GLY A 37 -20.00 -13.48 1.25
CA GLY A 37 -19.71 -12.08 0.98
C GLY A 37 -18.73 -11.90 -0.18
N VAL A 38 -17.67 -12.71 -0.22
CA VAL A 38 -16.70 -12.73 -1.33
C VAL A 38 -17.35 -13.16 -2.64
N ALA A 39 -18.20 -14.20 -2.63
CA ALA A 39 -18.90 -14.66 -3.82
C ALA A 39 -19.84 -13.58 -4.40
N ILE A 40 -20.63 -12.93 -3.55
CA ILE A 40 -21.51 -11.81 -3.93
C ILE A 40 -20.66 -10.66 -4.49
N PHE A 41 -19.61 -10.26 -3.78
CA PHE A 41 -18.72 -9.19 -4.21
C PHE A 41 -18.12 -9.48 -5.60
N LEU A 42 -17.50 -10.64 -5.82
CA LEU A 42 -16.85 -10.98 -7.08
C LEU A 42 -17.85 -11.13 -8.23
N TYR A 43 -19.02 -11.72 -7.98
CA TYR A 43 -20.05 -11.89 -9.00
C TYR A 43 -20.58 -10.54 -9.48
N PHE A 44 -20.99 -9.65 -8.57
CA PHE A 44 -21.53 -8.36 -8.95
C PHE A 44 -20.46 -7.37 -9.42
N LEU A 45 -19.21 -7.53 -8.98
CA LEU A 45 -18.08 -6.81 -9.55
C LEU A 45 -17.89 -7.21 -11.02
N ALA A 46 -17.98 -8.50 -11.37
CA ALA A 46 -17.91 -8.92 -12.76
C ALA A 46 -19.08 -8.37 -13.60
N GLU A 47 -20.31 -8.43 -13.08
CA GLU A 47 -21.51 -7.94 -13.78
C GLU A 47 -21.52 -6.40 -13.97
N ALA A 48 -20.89 -5.66 -13.06
CA ALA A 48 -20.75 -4.20 -13.20
C ALA A 48 -19.92 -3.79 -14.43
N TRP A 49 -19.03 -4.67 -14.92
CA TRP A 49 -18.23 -4.46 -16.13
C TRP A 49 -18.46 -5.61 -17.12
N SER A 50 -19.73 -5.83 -17.47
CA SER A 50 -20.12 -6.87 -18.42
C SER A 50 -20.27 -6.30 -19.84
N TYR A 51 -19.87 -7.08 -20.84
CA TYR A 51 -20.00 -6.75 -22.28
C TYR A 51 -19.40 -5.39 -22.72
N GLY A 52 -18.36 -4.92 -22.02
CA GLY A 52 -17.71 -3.63 -22.34
C GLY A 52 -18.54 -2.40 -21.94
N THR A 53 -19.65 -2.60 -21.22
CA THR A 53 -20.48 -1.52 -20.70
C THR A 53 -20.46 -1.51 -19.18
N TYR A 54 -20.41 -0.31 -18.61
CA TYR A 54 -20.48 -0.14 -17.16
C TYR A 54 -21.94 -0.09 -16.70
N HIS A 55 -22.30 -0.97 -15.77
CA HIS A 55 -23.64 -1.08 -15.21
C HIS A 55 -23.65 -0.63 -13.73
N PRO A 56 -23.91 0.66 -13.44
CA PRO A 56 -23.88 1.18 -12.07
C PRO A 56 -24.98 0.60 -11.16
N GLY A 57 -26.00 -0.04 -11.73
CA GLY A 57 -27.08 -0.70 -10.98
C GLY A 57 -26.60 -1.81 -10.02
N TYR A 58 -25.40 -2.37 -10.26
CA TYR A 58 -24.83 -3.40 -9.40
C TYR A 58 -24.01 -2.85 -8.22
N ILE A 59 -23.78 -1.52 -8.13
CA ILE A 59 -23.04 -0.91 -7.01
C ILE A 59 -23.62 -1.29 -5.64
N PRO A 60 -24.95 -1.25 -5.40
CA PRO A 60 -25.50 -1.64 -4.10
C PRO A 60 -25.20 -3.10 -3.73
N ALA A 61 -25.18 -4.00 -4.72
CA ALA A 61 -24.89 -5.41 -4.50
C ALA A 61 -23.39 -5.66 -4.21
N ILE A 62 -22.50 -4.90 -4.87
CA ILE A 62 -21.06 -4.86 -4.54
C ILE A 62 -20.86 -4.41 -3.09
N LEU A 63 -21.52 -3.30 -2.69
CA LEU A 63 -21.44 -2.78 -1.32
C LEU A 63 -22.02 -3.77 -0.30
N LEU A 64 -23.09 -4.49 -0.65
CA LEU A 64 -23.64 -5.56 0.19
C LEU A 64 -22.64 -6.70 0.39
N GLY A 65 -21.98 -7.17 -0.69
CA GLY A 65 -20.93 -8.17 -0.60
C GLY A 65 -19.79 -7.74 0.33
N LEU A 66 -19.29 -6.51 0.17
CA LEU A 66 -18.27 -5.92 1.04
C LEU A 66 -18.75 -5.78 2.49
N ALA A 67 -20.00 -5.40 2.72
CA ALA A 67 -20.58 -5.30 4.07
C ALA A 67 -20.65 -6.67 4.75
N ILE A 68 -21.02 -7.73 4.02
CA ILE A 68 -21.02 -9.11 4.55
C ILE A 68 -19.60 -9.57 4.88
N VAL A 69 -18.62 -9.26 4.02
CA VAL A 69 -17.19 -9.53 4.29
C VAL A 69 -16.74 -8.81 5.56
N GLY A 70 -17.05 -7.52 5.69
CA GLY A 70 -16.72 -6.72 6.87
C GLY A 70 -17.37 -7.24 8.16
N PHE A 71 -18.64 -7.62 8.10
CA PHE A 71 -19.35 -8.25 9.22
C PHE A 71 -18.72 -9.58 9.62
N SER A 72 -18.34 -10.40 8.64
CA SER A 72 -17.63 -11.65 8.88
C SER A 72 -16.26 -11.45 9.52
N MET A 73 -15.47 -10.48 9.04
CA MET A 73 -14.19 -10.11 9.64
C MET A 73 -14.36 -9.64 11.08
N PHE A 74 -15.41 -8.86 11.36
CA PHE A 74 -15.72 -8.41 12.71
C PHE A 74 -16.02 -9.58 13.66
N ILE A 75 -16.83 -10.57 13.24
CA ILE A 75 -17.09 -11.78 14.03
C ILE A 75 -15.79 -12.52 14.32
N TRP A 76 -14.97 -12.74 13.29
CA TRP A 76 -13.70 -13.46 13.43
C TRP A 76 -12.75 -12.72 14.38
N TRP A 77 -12.52 -11.42 14.19
CA TRP A 77 -11.66 -10.65 15.08
C TRP A 77 -12.16 -10.57 16.51
N ARG A 78 -13.47 -10.55 16.74
CA ARG A 78 -14.02 -10.62 18.10
C ARG A 78 -13.63 -11.93 18.79
N GLN A 79 -13.68 -13.05 18.06
CA GLN A 79 -13.26 -14.36 18.56
C GLN A 79 -11.73 -14.43 18.76
N ASP A 80 -10.95 -13.79 17.88
CA ASP A 80 -9.50 -13.70 18.02
C ASP A 80 -9.05 -12.82 19.21
N ILE A 81 -9.82 -11.76 19.56
CA ILE A 81 -9.50 -10.92 20.74
C ILE A 81 -9.47 -11.72 22.04
N SER A 82 -10.31 -12.76 22.14
CA SER A 82 -10.29 -13.67 23.30
C SER A 82 -9.10 -14.62 23.34
N PHE A 83 -8.21 -14.59 22.34
CA PHE A 83 -6.99 -15.41 22.35
C PHE A 83 -6.01 -14.94 23.42
N ASP A 84 -5.68 -15.83 24.34
CA ASP A 84 -4.87 -15.60 25.54
C ASP A 84 -3.40 -16.08 25.41
N GLY A 85 -3.06 -16.81 24.34
CA GLY A 85 -1.72 -17.38 24.15
C GLY A 85 -1.56 -18.82 24.63
N SER A 86 -2.56 -19.41 25.30
CA SER A 86 -2.45 -20.72 25.97
C SER A 86 -2.36 -21.89 24.99
N TYR A 87 -3.14 -21.86 23.91
CA TYR A 87 -3.23 -22.93 22.91
C TYR A 87 -2.83 -22.42 21.51
N ASP A 88 -1.61 -22.77 21.05
CA ASP A 88 -1.19 -22.57 19.66
C ASP A 88 -0.83 -23.94 19.02
N PRO A 89 -1.63 -24.43 18.07
CA PRO A 89 -1.34 -25.69 17.42
C PRO A 89 -0.01 -25.63 16.65
N ARG A 90 0.76 -26.71 16.74
CA ARG A 90 2.04 -26.85 16.03
C ARG A 90 1.85 -27.56 14.71
N ALA A 91 2.60 -27.15 13.69
CA ALA A 91 2.60 -27.79 12.39
C ALA A 91 3.16 -29.23 12.49
N THR A 92 2.48 -30.15 11.81
CA THR A 92 2.77 -31.60 11.81
C THR A 92 3.56 -32.04 10.56
N GLY A 93 3.49 -31.28 9.47
CA GLY A 93 4.16 -31.54 8.20
C GLY A 93 5.60 -31.02 8.13
N ALA A 94 6.46 -31.72 7.39
CA ALA A 94 7.77 -31.20 6.98
C ALA A 94 7.60 -30.14 5.87
N PRO A 95 8.45 -29.09 5.79
CA PRO A 95 9.66 -28.85 6.57
C PRO A 95 9.45 -28.17 7.94
N PHE A 96 8.23 -27.72 8.26
CA PHE A 96 7.96 -26.84 9.42
C PHE A 96 7.51 -27.58 10.70
N ARG A 97 7.94 -28.83 10.91
CA ARG A 97 7.53 -29.63 12.08
C ARG A 97 7.84 -28.90 13.38
N GLN A 98 6.90 -28.94 14.33
CA GLN A 98 7.02 -28.35 15.68
C GLN A 98 7.03 -26.81 15.74
N ILE A 99 6.87 -26.11 14.62
CA ILE A 99 6.71 -24.65 14.60
C ILE A 99 5.22 -24.31 14.80
N GLN A 100 4.91 -23.18 15.46
CA GLN A 100 3.55 -22.66 15.59
C GLN A 100 2.91 -22.46 14.22
N ILE A 101 1.67 -22.96 14.03
CA ILE A 101 1.05 -22.98 12.70
C ILE A 101 0.76 -21.57 12.19
N ARG A 102 0.40 -20.63 13.07
CA ARG A 102 0.15 -19.23 12.70
C ARG A 102 1.41 -18.54 12.17
N LYS A 103 2.57 -18.85 12.74
CA LYS A 103 3.86 -18.35 12.25
C LYS A 103 4.17 -18.85 10.85
N VAL A 104 3.99 -20.16 10.63
CA VAL A 104 4.20 -20.78 9.30
C VAL A 104 3.21 -20.22 8.28
N ALA A 105 1.94 -20.07 8.65
CA ALA A 105 0.91 -19.48 7.80
C ALA A 105 1.27 -18.06 7.38
N MET A 106 1.77 -17.24 8.31
CA MET A 106 2.26 -15.89 7.99
C MET A 106 3.45 -15.92 7.04
N TRP A 107 4.41 -16.82 7.20
CA TRP A 107 5.51 -16.95 6.23
C TRP A 107 5.02 -17.32 4.84
N VAL A 108 4.10 -18.28 4.73
CA VAL A 108 3.53 -18.69 3.45
C VAL A 108 2.75 -17.54 2.81
N PHE A 109 1.94 -16.82 3.60
CA PHE A 109 1.23 -15.63 3.15
C PHE A 109 2.19 -14.54 2.63
N LEU A 110 3.25 -14.21 3.37
CA LEU A 110 4.23 -13.21 2.91
C LEU A 110 5.00 -13.67 1.67
N MET A 111 5.29 -14.97 1.53
CA MET A 111 5.88 -15.50 0.31
C MET A 111 4.92 -15.35 -0.89
N SER A 112 3.62 -15.56 -0.72
CA SER A 112 2.66 -15.31 -1.80
C SER A 112 2.59 -13.83 -2.20
N GLU A 113 2.58 -12.91 -1.24
CA GLU A 113 2.59 -11.48 -1.56
C GLU A 113 3.89 -11.06 -2.25
N MET A 114 5.03 -11.61 -1.84
CA MET A 114 6.32 -11.38 -2.50
C MET A 114 6.29 -11.81 -3.97
N MET A 115 5.64 -12.94 -4.29
CA MET A 115 5.49 -13.40 -5.68
C MET A 115 4.64 -12.42 -6.51
N ILE A 116 3.57 -11.87 -5.94
CA ILE A 116 2.72 -10.89 -6.62
C ILE A 116 3.54 -9.63 -6.96
N PHE A 117 4.24 -9.05 -5.99
CA PHE A 117 5.08 -7.86 -6.24
C PHE A 117 6.25 -8.15 -7.18
N THR A 118 6.88 -9.32 -7.07
CA THR A 118 7.97 -9.72 -7.98
C THR A 118 7.48 -9.77 -9.43
N SER A 119 6.27 -10.29 -9.67
CA SER A 119 5.62 -10.27 -10.99
C SER A 119 5.39 -8.84 -11.49
N LEU A 120 4.89 -7.94 -10.64
CA LEU A 120 4.66 -6.53 -11.00
C LEU A 120 5.97 -5.82 -11.35
N PHE A 121 7.01 -5.97 -10.52
CA PHE A 121 8.33 -5.39 -10.79
C PHE A 121 8.98 -5.97 -12.05
N SER A 122 8.89 -7.29 -12.26
CA SER A 122 9.43 -7.94 -13.45
C SER A 122 8.73 -7.45 -14.72
N THR A 123 7.41 -7.28 -14.66
CA THR A 123 6.62 -6.74 -15.77
C THR A 123 7.04 -5.30 -16.08
N TYR A 124 7.19 -4.47 -15.05
CA TYR A 124 7.68 -3.09 -15.20
C TYR A 124 9.06 -3.03 -15.85
N MET A 125 10.03 -3.80 -15.35
CA MET A 125 11.38 -3.84 -15.93
C MET A 125 11.37 -4.27 -17.40
N ARG A 126 10.56 -5.27 -17.74
CA ARG A 126 10.45 -5.76 -19.11
C ARG A 126 9.93 -4.70 -20.07
N TYR A 127 8.90 -3.94 -19.69
CA TYR A 127 8.38 -2.87 -20.52
C TYR A 127 9.31 -1.65 -20.56
N ARG A 128 9.91 -1.28 -19.42
CA ARG A 128 10.87 -0.17 -19.32
C ARG A 128 12.12 -0.40 -20.18
N GLN A 129 12.60 -1.64 -20.30
CA GLN A 129 13.76 -1.99 -21.12
C GLN A 129 13.40 -2.34 -22.57
N GLY A 130 12.14 -2.71 -22.82
CA GLY A 130 11.67 -3.17 -24.13
C GLY A 130 11.12 -2.07 -25.03
N ILE A 131 10.58 -0.98 -24.46
CA ILE A 131 10.02 0.15 -25.19
C ILE A 131 11.04 1.31 -25.13
N LYS A 132 11.29 1.99 -26.25
CA LYS A 132 12.16 3.18 -26.31
C LYS A 132 11.64 4.28 -25.37
N ASN A 133 12.53 4.98 -24.67
CA ASN A 133 12.16 6.11 -23.83
C ASN A 133 11.62 7.27 -24.69
N CYS A 134 10.62 8.00 -24.19
CA CYS A 134 10.05 9.12 -24.94
C CYS A 134 11.06 10.24 -25.20
N GLU A 135 11.93 10.54 -24.24
CA GLU A 135 12.99 11.53 -24.42
C GLU A 135 13.94 11.16 -25.57
N THR A 136 14.40 9.91 -25.63
CA THR A 136 15.27 9.45 -26.72
C THR A 136 14.57 9.53 -28.08
N LEU A 137 13.28 9.16 -28.13
CA LEU A 137 12.49 9.23 -29.37
C LEU A 137 12.26 10.69 -29.80
N PHE A 138 12.04 11.58 -28.84
CA PHE A 138 11.88 13.01 -29.08
C PHE A 138 13.14 13.57 -29.75
N LEU A 139 14.32 13.33 -29.16
CA LEU A 139 15.62 13.79 -29.66
C LEU A 139 15.99 13.17 -31.02
N GLU A 140 15.58 11.92 -31.29
CA GLU A 140 15.77 11.27 -32.59
C GLU A 140 14.96 11.97 -33.71
N GLY A 141 13.89 12.70 -33.38
CA GLY A 141 13.03 13.38 -34.36
C GLY A 141 12.14 12.44 -35.19
N GLU A 142 12.06 11.16 -34.82
CA GLU A 142 11.26 10.11 -35.49
C GLU A 142 9.76 10.15 -35.10
N TRP A 143 9.18 11.34 -34.92
CA TRP A 143 7.77 11.51 -34.50
C TRP A 143 7.08 12.59 -35.33
N ILE A 144 5.79 12.42 -35.62
CA ILE A 144 5.04 13.38 -36.44
C ILE A 144 4.11 14.18 -35.53
N ASP A 145 4.12 15.50 -35.67
CA ASP A 145 3.23 16.40 -34.93
C ASP A 145 1.75 16.02 -35.15
N GLY A 146 0.97 16.01 -34.07
CA GLY A 146 -0.43 15.56 -34.07
C GLY A 146 -0.65 14.05 -34.17
N THR A 147 0.41 13.24 -34.19
CA THR A 147 0.31 11.77 -34.09
C THR A 147 0.79 11.26 -32.74
N VAL A 148 0.15 10.19 -32.27
CA VAL A 148 0.48 9.54 -31.01
C VAL A 148 1.61 8.55 -31.23
N VAL A 149 2.72 8.74 -30.51
CA VAL A 149 3.82 7.79 -30.51
C VAL A 149 3.80 6.92 -29.26
N THR A 150 4.03 5.61 -29.44
CA THR A 150 4.22 4.68 -28.32
C THR A 150 5.67 4.74 -27.86
N CYS A 151 5.89 5.30 -26.69
CA CYS A 151 7.18 5.38 -26.01
C CYS A 151 6.99 5.17 -24.50
N PHE A 152 8.05 4.83 -23.80
CA PHE A 152 8.01 4.59 -22.36
C PHE A 152 8.30 5.88 -21.61
N GLU A 153 7.30 6.39 -20.90
CA GLU A 153 7.44 7.54 -20.01
C GLU A 153 7.34 7.09 -18.55
N PRO A 154 8.46 7.03 -17.80
CA PRO A 154 8.42 6.67 -16.40
C PRO A 154 7.76 7.78 -15.58
N ALA A 155 6.98 7.43 -14.57
CA ALA A 155 6.38 8.41 -13.66
C ALA A 155 7.42 9.29 -12.96
N SER A 156 8.67 8.83 -12.84
CA SER A 156 9.78 9.61 -12.29
C SER A 156 10.09 10.88 -13.09
N HIS A 157 9.78 10.96 -14.39
CA HIS A 157 9.97 12.21 -15.14
C HIS A 157 9.08 13.34 -14.64
N LEU A 158 7.85 13.02 -14.22
CA LEU A 158 6.94 13.96 -13.58
C LEU A 158 7.32 14.21 -12.12
N ILE A 159 7.54 13.12 -11.38
CA ILE A 159 7.68 13.16 -9.92
C ILE A 159 9.07 13.61 -9.46
N ALA A 160 10.12 13.41 -10.27
CA ALA A 160 11.49 13.84 -9.97
C ALA A 160 11.87 15.16 -10.65
N SER A 161 10.94 15.79 -11.39
CA SER A 161 11.17 17.07 -12.08
C SER A 161 11.60 18.21 -11.15
N SER A 162 11.17 18.17 -9.89
CA SER A 162 11.61 19.11 -8.86
C SER A 162 11.84 18.44 -7.50
N PHE A 163 12.70 19.05 -6.69
CA PHE A 163 12.87 18.65 -5.29
C PHE A 163 11.54 18.61 -4.52
N TRP A 164 10.61 19.50 -4.85
CA TRP A 164 9.33 19.60 -4.19
C TRP A 164 8.35 18.50 -4.63
N HIS A 165 8.47 17.97 -5.85
CA HIS A 165 7.70 16.80 -6.29
C HIS A 165 8.19 15.50 -5.64
N ILE A 166 9.50 15.34 -5.39
CA ILE A 166 10.05 14.13 -4.75
C ILE A 166 9.93 14.17 -3.22
N ALA A 167 9.86 15.37 -2.61
CA ALA A 167 9.85 15.54 -1.15
C ALA A 167 8.73 14.75 -0.43
N PRO A 168 7.46 14.74 -0.88
CA PRO A 168 6.42 13.89 -0.29
C PRO A 168 6.76 12.40 -0.34
N GLY A 169 7.34 11.93 -1.45
CA GLY A 169 7.80 10.55 -1.60
C GLY A 169 8.93 10.22 -0.62
N ALA A 170 9.89 11.13 -0.44
CA ALA A 170 10.98 10.97 0.52
C ALA A 170 10.48 10.98 1.98
N ILE A 171 9.59 11.91 2.35
CA ILE A 171 8.95 11.96 3.67
C ILE A 171 8.21 10.66 3.96
N ASN A 172 7.49 10.13 2.96
CA ASN A 172 6.78 8.85 3.07
C ASN A 172 7.73 7.67 3.32
N THR A 173 8.89 7.65 2.67
CA THR A 173 9.92 6.65 2.93
C THR A 173 10.43 6.72 4.37
N PHE A 174 10.69 7.93 4.90
CA PHE A 174 11.04 8.08 6.32
C PHE A 174 9.90 7.69 7.26
N ALA A 175 8.66 8.04 6.93
CA ALA A 175 7.49 7.68 7.74
C ALA A 175 7.36 6.16 7.87
N LEU A 176 7.54 5.40 6.79
CA LEU A 176 7.48 3.94 6.83
C LEU A 176 8.66 3.32 7.59
N ILE A 177 9.90 3.78 7.37
CA ILE A 177 11.07 3.28 8.11
C ILE A 177 10.92 3.53 9.62
N ILE A 178 10.48 4.74 10.01
CA ILE A 178 10.21 5.06 11.43
C ILE A 178 9.07 4.20 11.96
N SER A 179 8.03 3.96 11.16
CA SER A 179 6.90 3.11 11.56
C SER A 179 7.36 1.67 11.83
N SER A 180 8.24 1.11 10.98
CA SER A 180 8.90 -0.18 11.20
C SER A 180 9.70 -0.20 12.51
N PHE A 181 10.46 0.85 12.81
CA PHE A 181 11.15 0.92 14.10
C PHE A 181 10.17 0.91 15.29
N THR A 182 9.08 1.68 15.20
CA THR A 182 8.09 1.75 16.29
C THR A 182 7.42 0.41 16.56
N ILE A 183 7.19 -0.43 15.54
CA ILE A 183 6.56 -1.74 15.74
C ILE A 183 7.47 -2.73 16.45
N VAL A 184 8.78 -2.69 16.17
CA VAL A 184 9.80 -3.47 16.89
C VAL A 184 9.85 -3.04 18.35
N GLN A 185 9.75 -1.74 18.63
CA GLN A 185 9.72 -1.23 19.99
C GLN A 185 8.44 -1.66 20.73
N ALA A 186 7.29 -1.67 20.06
CA ALA A 186 6.06 -2.22 20.62
C ALA A 186 6.23 -3.70 21.02
N LEU A 187 6.82 -4.51 20.14
CA LEU A 187 7.09 -5.93 20.41
C LEU A 187 8.06 -6.12 21.59
N ARG A 188 9.13 -5.33 21.63
CA ARG A 188 10.12 -5.35 22.72
C ARG A 188 9.46 -5.12 24.08
N TYR A 189 8.66 -4.06 24.20
CA TYR A 189 7.97 -3.76 25.46
C TYR A 189 6.87 -4.76 25.80
N ALA A 190 6.23 -5.37 24.80
CA ALA A 190 5.24 -6.42 25.02
C ALA A 190 5.84 -7.72 25.57
N LYS A 191 7.07 -8.07 25.16
CA LYS A 191 7.78 -9.29 25.61
C LYS A 191 8.53 -9.13 26.94
N MET A 192 8.76 -7.90 27.41
CA MET A 192 9.41 -7.63 28.69
C MET A 192 8.51 -8.06 29.86
N ALA A 193 8.93 -9.12 30.57
CA ALA A 193 8.19 -9.70 31.70
C ALA A 193 8.44 -8.96 33.04
N ASP A 194 9.51 -8.17 33.12
CA ASP A 194 9.94 -7.39 34.27
C ASP A 194 9.21 -6.04 34.42
N LEU A 195 8.39 -5.67 33.43
CA LEU A 195 7.63 -4.42 33.45
C LEU A 195 6.26 -4.58 34.09
N ASP A 196 5.89 -3.59 34.89
CA ASP A 196 4.51 -3.40 35.36
C ASP A 196 3.51 -3.38 34.19
N GLU A 197 2.34 -3.96 34.40
CA GLU A 197 1.33 -4.17 33.36
C GLU A 197 0.78 -2.85 32.82
N GLU A 198 0.61 -1.85 33.69
CA GLU A 198 0.09 -0.55 33.29
C GLU A 198 1.09 0.20 32.41
N VAL A 199 2.37 0.12 32.80
CA VAL A 199 3.48 0.71 32.03
C VAL A 199 3.62 0.02 30.68
N ARG A 200 3.56 -1.32 30.66
CA ARG A 200 3.59 -2.14 29.44
C ARG A 200 2.46 -1.72 28.49
N ARG A 201 1.22 -1.68 29.00
CA ARG A 201 0.03 -1.26 28.25
C ARG A 201 0.23 0.11 27.58
N LYS A 202 0.62 1.12 28.36
CA LYS A 202 0.81 2.49 27.85
C LYS A 202 1.90 2.57 26.79
N LYS A 203 3.03 1.89 26.98
CA LYS A 203 4.14 1.88 26.01
C LYS A 203 3.73 1.18 24.71
N VAL A 204 3.17 -0.02 24.80
CA VAL A 204 2.71 -0.78 23.62
C VAL A 204 1.66 0.02 22.83
N PHE A 205 0.66 0.58 23.52
CA PHE A 205 -0.35 1.43 22.90
C PHE A 205 0.25 2.64 22.18
N ARG A 206 1.19 3.35 22.83
CA ARG A 206 1.83 4.53 22.22
C ARG A 206 2.61 4.16 20.96
N TYR A 207 3.42 3.10 21.00
CA TYR A 207 4.20 2.71 19.83
C TYR A 207 3.33 2.23 18.67
N LEU A 208 2.33 1.37 18.94
CA LEU A 208 1.37 0.92 17.91
C LEU A 208 0.54 2.09 17.35
N GLY A 209 0.10 3.00 18.22
CA GLY A 209 -0.62 4.21 17.82
C GLY A 209 0.26 5.15 16.98
N SER A 210 1.55 5.28 17.30
CA SER A 210 2.49 6.02 16.45
C SER A 210 2.66 5.38 15.08
N THR A 211 2.76 4.05 14.99
CA THR A 211 2.79 3.33 13.71
C THR A 211 1.53 3.63 12.90
N TRP A 212 0.36 3.58 13.54
CA TRP A 212 -0.93 3.89 12.90
C TRP A 212 -0.98 5.32 12.35
N CYS A 213 -0.54 6.31 13.13
CA CYS A 213 -0.51 7.71 12.66
C CYS A 213 0.42 7.89 11.45
N LEU A 214 1.60 7.27 11.46
CA LEU A 214 2.54 7.32 10.33
C LEU A 214 2.00 6.63 9.08
N ALA A 215 1.28 5.53 9.25
CA ALA A 215 0.62 4.83 8.15
C ALA A 215 -0.51 5.65 7.51
N VAL A 216 -1.33 6.31 8.34
CA VAL A 216 -2.38 7.23 7.86
C VAL A 216 -1.77 8.43 7.15
N LEU A 217 -0.69 9.00 7.70
CA LEU A 217 0.07 10.06 7.04
C LEU A 217 0.54 9.63 5.65
N PHE A 218 1.14 8.43 5.55
CA PHE A 218 1.61 7.87 4.29
C PHE A 218 0.49 7.78 3.23
N LEU A 219 -0.64 7.17 3.57
CA LEU A 219 -1.76 7.05 2.62
C LEU A 219 -2.36 8.40 2.26
N THR A 220 -2.44 9.33 3.22
CA THR A 220 -2.97 10.68 2.96
C THR A 220 -2.08 11.41 1.96
N MET A 221 -0.76 11.36 2.15
CA MET A 221 0.19 11.94 1.19
C MET A 221 0.06 11.28 -0.19
N LYS A 222 -0.19 9.96 -0.26
CA LYS A 222 -0.43 9.27 -1.54
C LYS A 222 -1.70 9.72 -2.24
N MET A 223 -2.79 9.90 -1.50
CA MET A 223 -4.04 10.41 -2.08
C MET A 223 -3.87 11.85 -2.58
N ILE A 224 -3.13 12.68 -1.85
CA ILE A 224 -2.81 14.05 -2.27
C ILE A 224 -1.99 14.02 -3.57
N GLU A 225 -0.94 13.21 -3.62
CA GLU A 225 -0.06 13.07 -4.80
C GLU A 225 -0.84 12.66 -6.07
N TRP A 226 -1.76 11.69 -5.94
CA TRP A 226 -2.50 11.18 -7.10
C TRP A 226 -3.61 12.13 -7.57
N PHE A 227 -4.38 12.69 -6.64
CA PHE A 227 -5.67 13.30 -6.99
C PHE A 227 -5.73 14.81 -6.74
N ILE A 228 -5.01 15.33 -5.75
CA ILE A 228 -5.24 16.69 -5.25
C ILE A 228 -4.13 17.65 -5.69
N GLY A 229 -2.88 17.26 -5.53
CA GLY A 229 -1.75 18.18 -5.62
C GLY A 229 -1.62 19.01 -4.35
N PHE A 230 -0.56 19.82 -4.26
CA PHE A 230 -0.38 20.72 -3.13
C PHE A 230 0.36 21.99 -3.54
N TYR A 231 -0.06 23.10 -2.96
CA TYR A 231 0.50 24.41 -3.21
C TYR A 231 1.44 24.79 -2.07
N ILE A 232 2.68 25.15 -2.39
CA ILE A 232 3.64 25.71 -1.44
C ILE A 232 3.66 27.23 -1.67
N PRO A 233 3.13 28.03 -0.73
CA PRO A 233 3.24 29.49 -0.82
C PRO A 233 4.70 29.93 -0.71
N GLU A 234 5.02 31.08 -1.28
CA GLU A 234 6.33 31.70 -1.14
C GLU A 234 6.64 31.92 0.35
N ILE A 235 7.73 31.30 0.83
CA ILE A 235 8.20 31.45 2.21
C ILE A 235 9.55 32.14 2.13
N ASP A 236 9.56 33.42 2.51
CA ASP A 236 10.77 34.19 2.74
C ASP A 236 11.05 34.29 4.24
N LEU A 237 11.98 33.47 4.72
CA LEU A 237 12.43 33.47 6.12
C LEU A 237 13.74 34.27 6.29
N GLY A 238 14.19 35.05 5.30
CA GLY A 238 15.39 35.89 5.37
C GLY A 238 16.74 35.16 5.29
N PHE A 239 16.74 33.84 5.50
CA PHE A 239 17.90 32.94 5.28
C PHE A 239 17.56 31.76 4.36
N ILE A 240 16.28 31.57 4.02
CA ILE A 240 15.77 30.60 3.05
C ILE A 240 14.73 31.34 2.20
N HIS A 241 14.95 31.41 0.89
CA HIS A 241 13.96 31.84 -0.09
C HIS A 241 13.40 30.61 -0.78
N ILE A 242 12.13 30.29 -0.52
CA ILE A 242 11.41 29.22 -1.23
C ILE A 242 10.46 29.90 -2.20
N HIS A 243 10.71 29.74 -3.51
CA HIS A 243 9.81 30.24 -4.55
C HIS A 243 8.48 29.48 -4.54
N GLU A 244 7.44 30.14 -5.04
CA GLU A 244 6.11 29.55 -5.23
C GLU A 244 6.19 28.29 -6.12
N HIS A 245 5.63 27.19 -5.62
CA HIS A 245 5.54 25.94 -6.36
C HIS A 245 4.11 25.40 -6.28
N ASP A 246 3.44 25.34 -7.43
CA ASP A 246 2.17 24.64 -7.58
C ASP A 246 2.45 23.23 -8.09
N ILE A 247 2.23 22.22 -7.23
CA ILE A 247 2.43 20.82 -7.58
C ILE A 247 1.09 20.25 -8.01
N VAL A 248 0.96 20.12 -9.32
CA VAL A 248 -0.20 19.52 -9.97
C VAL A 248 -0.23 18.02 -9.64
N SER A 249 -1.44 17.46 -9.45
CA SER A 249 -1.60 16.03 -9.20
C SER A 249 -1.35 15.22 -10.47
N LEU A 250 -0.93 13.96 -10.34
CA LEU A 250 -0.66 13.12 -11.53
C LEU A 250 -1.87 13.00 -12.45
N VAL A 251 -3.09 12.98 -11.89
CA VAL A 251 -4.32 12.95 -12.67
C VAL A 251 -4.54 14.27 -13.42
N ASN A 252 -4.28 15.41 -12.79
CA ASN A 252 -4.41 16.72 -13.42
C ASN A 252 -3.31 16.98 -14.46
N GLU A 253 -2.13 16.37 -14.32
CA GLU A 253 -1.08 16.35 -15.34
C GLU A 253 -1.42 15.44 -16.53
N GLY A 254 -2.53 14.67 -16.45
CA GLY A 254 -2.96 13.77 -17.52
C GLY A 254 -2.24 12.41 -17.52
N TYR A 255 -1.39 12.12 -16.53
CA TYR A 255 -0.76 10.82 -16.36
C TYR A 255 -1.77 9.82 -15.79
N THR A 256 -2.60 9.25 -16.68
CA THR A 256 -3.69 8.35 -16.31
C THR A 256 -3.63 7.04 -17.09
N ILE A 257 -4.26 5.99 -16.55
CA ILE A 257 -4.31 4.65 -17.15
C ILE A 257 -4.96 4.67 -18.55
N ASN A 258 -5.88 5.61 -18.80
CA ASN A 258 -6.62 5.72 -20.06
C ASN A 258 -6.07 6.81 -20.98
N ALA A 259 -4.97 7.48 -20.63
CA ALA A 259 -4.39 8.53 -21.45
C ALA A 259 -3.69 7.92 -22.68
N ASP A 260 -4.42 7.86 -23.79
CA ASP A 260 -3.86 7.57 -25.12
C ASP A 260 -3.12 8.78 -25.70
N HIS A 261 -3.41 10.00 -25.22
CA HIS A 261 -2.74 11.24 -25.63
C HIS A 261 -2.21 11.95 -24.39
N TYR A 262 -0.90 11.84 -24.16
CA TYR A 262 -0.22 12.52 -23.08
C TYR A 262 0.86 13.43 -23.67
N GLN A 263 0.88 14.69 -23.24
CA GLN A 263 1.86 15.67 -23.67
C GLN A 263 2.69 16.09 -22.46
N HIS A 264 3.96 15.72 -22.45
CA HIS A 264 4.89 16.24 -21.45
C HIS A 264 5.23 17.70 -21.80
N HIS A 265 5.29 18.57 -20.80
CA HIS A 265 5.60 19.99 -20.99
C HIS A 265 6.99 20.27 -21.59
N ASN A 266 7.89 19.26 -21.58
CA ASN A 266 9.24 19.34 -22.14
C ASN A 266 9.32 18.87 -23.59
N TYR A 267 8.26 18.23 -24.11
CA TYR A 267 8.22 17.72 -25.48
C TYR A 267 7.57 18.71 -26.43
N VAL A 268 8.03 19.95 -26.33
CA VAL A 268 7.63 21.07 -27.16
C VAL A 268 8.88 21.59 -27.85
N ILE A 269 8.80 21.78 -29.16
CA ILE A 269 9.89 22.40 -29.92
C ILE A 269 9.67 23.91 -29.88
N ASP A 270 10.30 24.59 -28.94
CA ASP A 270 10.39 26.05 -28.88
C ASP A 270 11.85 26.49 -28.68
N ASP A 271 12.12 27.78 -28.85
CA ASP A 271 13.47 28.33 -28.77
C ASP A 271 14.11 28.10 -27.38
N HIS A 272 13.29 28.11 -26.33
CA HIS A 272 13.75 27.93 -24.96
C HIS A 272 14.06 26.45 -24.67
N THR A 273 13.24 25.50 -25.13
CA THR A 273 13.48 24.08 -24.97
C THR A 273 14.69 23.62 -25.79
N LEU A 274 14.80 24.05 -27.05
CA LEU A 274 15.97 23.77 -27.89
C LEU A 274 17.26 24.25 -27.22
N HIS A 275 17.29 25.51 -26.73
CA HIS A 275 18.44 26.01 -25.99
C HIS A 275 18.73 25.24 -24.70
N ALA A 276 17.70 24.82 -23.94
CA ALA A 276 17.90 24.03 -22.73
C ALA A 276 18.53 22.66 -23.03
N TYR A 277 18.08 21.97 -24.08
CA TYR A 277 18.63 20.68 -24.52
C TYR A 277 20.04 20.83 -25.12
N GLU A 278 20.31 21.91 -25.86
CA GLU A 278 21.65 22.24 -26.37
C GLU A 278 22.63 22.49 -25.22
N LEU A 279 22.23 23.26 -24.20
CA LEU A 279 23.02 23.51 -22.99
C LEU A 279 23.29 22.23 -22.19
N ALA A 280 22.35 21.28 -22.20
CA ALA A 280 22.52 19.95 -21.62
C ALA A 280 23.39 19.00 -22.48
N GLY A 281 23.82 19.44 -23.67
CA GLY A 281 24.75 18.71 -24.54
C GLY A 281 24.09 17.65 -25.42
N HIS A 282 22.77 17.74 -25.66
CA HIS A 282 22.06 16.85 -26.57
C HIS A 282 22.21 17.31 -28.04
N ASP A 283 22.31 16.36 -28.96
CA ASP A 283 22.26 16.65 -30.40
C ASP A 283 20.80 16.93 -30.80
N ILE A 284 20.53 18.18 -31.19
CA ILE A 284 19.20 18.67 -31.55
C ILE A 284 19.01 18.86 -33.06
N SER A 285 19.97 18.43 -33.88
CA SER A 285 19.94 18.63 -35.34
C SER A 285 18.70 18.05 -36.03
N ASN A 286 18.14 16.95 -35.49
CA ASN A 286 16.90 16.34 -35.99
C ASN A 286 15.62 17.08 -35.55
N LEU A 287 15.70 17.92 -34.51
CA LEU A 287 14.57 18.70 -33.98
C LEU A 287 14.36 20.01 -34.75
N GLU A 288 15.42 20.60 -35.30
CA GLU A 288 15.34 21.84 -36.11
C GLU A 288 14.45 21.70 -37.37
N HIS A 289 14.17 20.47 -37.80
CA HIS A 289 13.33 20.21 -38.97
C HIS A 289 11.84 20.52 -38.74
N TYR A 290 11.39 20.52 -37.48
CA TYR A 290 10.00 20.82 -37.12
C TYR A 290 9.81 22.33 -36.91
N SER A 291 8.63 22.83 -37.26
CA SER A 291 8.28 24.23 -37.01
C SER A 291 8.25 24.53 -35.50
N ASN A 292 8.75 25.69 -35.10
CA ASN A 292 8.60 26.22 -33.74
C ASN A 292 7.13 26.13 -33.30
N GLY A 293 6.86 25.33 -32.27
CA GLY A 293 5.53 25.00 -31.76
C GLY A 293 5.05 23.56 -32.02
N ALA A 294 5.87 22.68 -32.61
CA ALA A 294 5.51 21.26 -32.73
C ALA A 294 5.50 20.56 -31.36
N HIS A 295 4.57 19.63 -31.16
CA HIS A 295 4.39 18.94 -29.89
C HIS A 295 4.39 17.42 -30.08
N MET A 296 5.23 16.71 -29.34
CA MET A 296 5.18 15.24 -29.34
C MET A 296 4.12 14.75 -28.36
N THR A 297 3.19 13.93 -28.84
CA THR A 297 2.18 13.28 -28.00
C THR A 297 2.53 11.81 -27.80
N ALA A 298 2.62 11.38 -26.54
CA ALA A 298 2.98 10.03 -26.14
C ALA A 298 1.77 9.23 -25.68
N ASN A 299 1.75 7.93 -25.97
CA ASN A 299 0.84 6.98 -25.32
C ASN A 299 1.50 6.45 -24.04
N VAL A 300 1.01 6.89 -22.89
CA VAL A 300 1.53 6.52 -21.55
C VAL A 300 0.70 5.43 -20.85
N GLN A 301 -0.29 4.83 -21.52
CA GLN A 301 -1.20 3.86 -20.90
C GLN A 301 -0.44 2.74 -20.20
N VAL A 302 0.60 2.21 -20.84
CA VAL A 302 1.39 1.09 -20.29
C VAL A 302 2.18 1.53 -19.04
N SER A 303 2.89 2.65 -19.10
CA SER A 303 3.69 3.12 -17.97
C SER A 303 2.81 3.57 -16.80
N ALA A 304 1.73 4.30 -17.07
CA ALA A 304 0.74 4.70 -16.08
C ALA A 304 0.05 3.47 -15.44
N SER A 305 -0.36 2.48 -16.22
CA SER A 305 -0.94 1.23 -15.71
C SER A 305 0.00 0.54 -14.73
N LEU A 306 1.28 0.39 -15.11
CA LEU A 306 2.28 -0.28 -14.27
C LEU A 306 2.54 0.50 -12.98
N PHE A 307 2.59 1.84 -13.07
CA PHE A 307 2.71 2.71 -11.90
C PHE A 307 1.52 2.56 -10.96
N TYR A 308 0.29 2.80 -11.41
CA TYR A 308 -0.90 2.79 -10.56
C TYR A 308 -1.26 1.40 -10.03
N VAL A 309 -1.06 0.34 -10.82
CA VAL A 309 -1.29 -1.03 -10.35
C VAL A 309 -0.28 -1.39 -9.27
N THR A 310 1.00 -1.06 -9.45
CA THR A 310 2.04 -1.42 -8.46
C THR A 310 1.90 -0.60 -7.17
N THR A 311 1.83 0.72 -7.30
CA THR A 311 1.69 1.64 -6.17
C THR A 311 0.32 1.51 -5.50
N GLY A 312 -0.75 1.24 -6.25
CA GLY A 312 -2.08 0.98 -5.72
C GLY A 312 -2.19 -0.35 -5.00
N THR A 313 -1.58 -1.42 -5.51
CA THR A 313 -1.50 -2.70 -4.80
C THR A 313 -0.76 -2.50 -3.48
N HIS A 314 0.36 -1.76 -3.46
CA HIS A 314 1.04 -1.39 -2.22
C HIS A 314 0.15 -0.56 -1.27
N GLY A 315 -0.56 0.45 -1.80
CA GLY A 315 -1.49 1.26 -1.02
C GLY A 315 -2.61 0.44 -0.37
N VAL A 316 -3.17 -0.56 -1.09
CA VAL A 316 -4.15 -1.51 -0.53
C VAL A 316 -3.56 -2.33 0.61
N HIS A 317 -2.30 -2.75 0.49
CA HIS A 317 -1.60 -3.43 1.59
C HIS A 317 -1.41 -2.51 2.80
N VAL A 318 -0.97 -1.27 2.60
CA VAL A 318 -0.85 -0.30 3.71
C VAL A 318 -2.21 -0.08 4.38
N ALA A 319 -3.29 0.05 3.60
CA ALA A 319 -4.65 0.20 4.11
C ALA A 319 -5.11 -1.02 4.92
N ALA A 320 -4.89 -2.24 4.43
CA ALA A 320 -5.16 -3.48 5.17
C ALA A 320 -4.32 -3.55 6.46
N GLY A 321 -3.07 -3.09 6.42
CA GLY A 321 -2.21 -2.96 7.58
C GLY A 321 -2.72 -1.93 8.59
N ILE A 322 -3.28 -0.79 8.17
CA ILE A 322 -3.93 0.18 9.07
C ILE A 322 -5.12 -0.44 9.78
N VAL A 323 -5.92 -1.25 9.10
CA VAL A 323 -7.04 -1.99 9.72
C VAL A 323 -6.51 -2.96 10.78
N GLY A 324 -5.44 -3.71 10.47
CA GLY A 324 -4.74 -4.57 11.43
C GLY A 324 -4.14 -3.80 12.62
N LEU A 325 -3.51 -2.64 12.37
CA LEU A 325 -2.99 -1.74 13.41
C LEU A 325 -4.11 -1.20 14.30
N THR A 326 -5.27 -0.88 13.73
CA THR A 326 -6.44 -0.42 14.49
C THR A 326 -6.90 -1.51 15.46
N TYR A 327 -7.03 -2.74 14.96
CA TYR A 327 -7.32 -3.92 15.78
C TYR A 327 -6.30 -4.11 16.91
N MET A 328 -5.01 -4.07 16.59
CA MET A 328 -3.94 -4.28 17.56
C MET A 328 -3.82 -3.16 18.59
N THR A 329 -4.00 -1.91 18.16
CA THR A 329 -3.98 -0.73 19.03
C THR A 329 -5.18 -0.77 19.98
N TYR A 330 -6.34 -1.20 19.51
CA TYR A 330 -7.51 -1.44 20.36
C TYR A 330 -7.26 -2.57 21.39
N LYS A 331 -6.64 -3.68 20.96
CA LYS A 331 -6.23 -4.77 21.87
C LYS A 331 -5.20 -4.29 22.90
N ALA A 332 -4.26 -3.42 22.52
CA ALA A 332 -3.30 -2.79 23.43
C ALA A 332 -3.99 -1.87 24.44
N TRP A 333 -4.96 -1.07 24.00
CA TRP A 333 -5.70 -0.18 24.90
C TRP A 333 -6.44 -0.95 26.00
N LYS A 334 -6.98 -2.14 25.68
CA LYS A 334 -7.57 -3.06 26.68
C LYS A 334 -6.57 -3.75 27.60
N GLY A 335 -5.26 -3.64 27.35
CA GLY A 335 -4.23 -4.29 28.18
C GLY A 335 -4.10 -5.80 27.97
N LEU A 336 -4.60 -6.34 26.85
CA LEU A 336 -4.63 -7.79 26.59
C LEU A 336 -3.28 -8.37 26.10
N TYR A 337 -2.24 -7.54 25.98
CA TYR A 337 -0.90 -8.01 25.63
C TYR A 337 -0.10 -8.40 26.86
N THR A 338 0.05 -9.71 27.03
CA THR A 338 0.97 -10.36 27.96
C THR A 338 2.22 -10.85 27.20
N PRO A 339 3.33 -11.16 27.89
CA PRO A 339 4.51 -11.74 27.24
C PRO A 339 4.23 -13.01 26.44
N LEU A 340 3.19 -13.78 26.83
CA LEU A 340 2.73 -14.98 26.13
C LEU A 340 1.87 -14.67 24.88
N ASN A 341 1.08 -13.58 24.91
CA ASN A 341 0.20 -13.16 23.81
C ASN A 341 0.87 -12.14 22.85
N ALA A 342 2.09 -11.68 23.15
CA ALA A 342 2.84 -10.72 22.35
C ALA A 342 3.22 -11.24 20.94
N VAL A 343 3.03 -12.54 20.69
CA VAL A 343 3.34 -13.20 19.41
C VAL A 343 2.50 -12.63 18.26
N SER A 344 1.28 -12.16 18.52
CA SER A 344 0.46 -11.48 17.52
C SER A 344 1.10 -10.18 17.00
N ILE A 345 1.85 -9.46 17.84
CA ILE A 345 2.64 -8.29 17.43
C ILE A 345 3.83 -8.69 16.57
N GLU A 346 4.45 -9.84 16.85
CA GLU A 346 5.54 -10.37 16.00
C GLU A 346 5.04 -10.70 14.60
N TYR A 347 3.91 -11.39 14.48
CA TYR A 347 3.33 -11.77 13.19
C TYR A 347 2.92 -10.58 12.35
N PHE A 348 2.25 -9.60 12.95
CA PHE A 348 1.91 -8.37 12.26
C PHE A 348 3.16 -7.52 11.96
N GLY A 349 4.16 -7.52 12.84
CA GLY A 349 5.46 -6.89 12.60
C GLY A 349 6.14 -7.42 11.33
N LEU A 350 6.12 -8.73 11.09
CA LEU A 350 6.64 -9.32 9.85
C LEU A 350 5.91 -8.80 8.61
N TYR A 351 4.58 -8.68 8.68
CA TYR A 351 3.78 -8.10 7.60
C TYR A 351 4.10 -6.61 7.38
N TRP A 352 4.19 -5.84 8.45
CA TRP A 352 4.48 -4.41 8.36
C TRP A 352 5.87 -4.14 7.77
N HIS A 353 6.88 -4.90 8.19
CA HIS A 353 8.21 -4.84 7.60
C HIS A 353 8.25 -5.26 6.13
N PHE A 354 7.42 -6.22 5.73
CA PHE A 354 7.27 -6.58 4.33
C PHE A 354 6.72 -5.40 3.51
N VAL A 355 5.64 -4.76 3.97
CA VAL A 355 5.04 -3.60 3.30
C VAL A 355 6.03 -2.43 3.19
N ASP A 356 6.83 -2.20 4.23
CA ASP A 356 7.92 -1.22 4.23
C ASP A 356 9.02 -1.57 3.21
N LEU A 357 9.50 -2.82 3.20
CA LEU A 357 10.50 -3.29 2.25
C LEU A 357 10.03 -3.12 0.80
N ILE A 358 8.77 -3.44 0.50
CA ILE A 358 8.21 -3.21 -0.83
C ILE A 358 8.24 -1.73 -1.19
N TRP A 359 7.90 -0.83 -0.28
CA TRP A 359 7.97 0.61 -0.54
C TRP A 359 9.40 1.07 -0.85
N VAL A 360 10.39 0.60 -0.07
CA VAL A 360 11.81 0.89 -0.29
C VAL A 360 12.28 0.40 -1.67
N LEU A 361 11.61 -0.56 -2.29
CA LEU A 361 11.83 -0.96 -3.68
C LEU A 361 10.99 -0.16 -4.68
N VAL A 362 9.72 0.13 -4.39
CA VAL A 362 8.86 0.93 -5.27
C VAL A 362 9.43 2.33 -5.49
N PHE A 363 9.93 2.97 -4.43
CA PHE A 363 10.48 4.31 -4.49
C PHE A 363 11.62 4.44 -5.52
N PRO A 364 12.73 3.69 -5.47
CA PRO A 364 13.79 3.81 -6.48
C PRO A 364 13.36 3.39 -7.89
N PHE A 365 12.46 2.41 -8.03
CA PHE A 365 12.06 1.94 -9.37
C PHE A 365 11.14 2.89 -10.12
N PHE A 366 10.28 3.61 -9.40
CA PHE A 366 9.22 4.45 -9.98
C PHE A 366 9.38 5.95 -9.70
N TYR A 367 10.07 6.33 -8.63
CA TYR A 367 10.26 7.73 -8.22
C TYR A 367 11.69 8.24 -8.48
N LEU A 368 12.68 7.35 -8.56
CA LEU A 368 14.04 7.71 -8.95
C LEU A 368 14.30 7.32 -10.41
N TYR A 369 15.16 8.10 -11.05
CA TYR A 369 15.59 7.90 -12.43
C TYR A 369 16.46 6.65 -12.58
#